data_AF-A0A941U1V9-F1
#
_entry.id   AF-A0A941U1V9-F1
#
_cell.length_a   1.000
_cell.length_b   1.000
_cell.length_c   1.000
_cell.angle_alpha   90.00
_cell.angle_beta   90.00
_cell.angle_gamma   90.00
#
_symmetry.space_group_name_H-M   'P 1'
#
loop_
_entity.id
_entity.type
_entity.pdbx_description
1 polymer ?
#
loop_
_entity_poly.entity_id
_entity_poly.type
_entity_poly.pdbx_seq_one_letter_code
_entity_poly.pdbx_strand_id
1 'polypeptide(L)'
;MEWVLGWLARRSLRSLHALGALLGWLVWLLSPSYRRRLHANAAQAGLTPGQRRRSVAEAGKMGTEGLRLWLRPPDDPIADPIEWHGAHLIDDALRAGRGLLLLTPHLGSFELSAQAYAERWGRLKPITVLYRPARHPALRALQERARARPALATAPADLGGVRQMLRALRRGEAVGLLPDQVPPHGQGTSAPFFGRPAYSMPLAARLAL
;
A
#
# COMPACT_ATOMS: atom_id res chain seq x y z
N MET A 1 0.68 -12.69 22.15
CA MET A 1 1.14 -11.94 20.97
C MET A 1 0.39 -10.63 20.80
N GLU A 2 -0.94 -10.62 20.88
CA GLU A 2 -1.76 -9.40 20.70
C GLU A 2 -1.44 -8.26 21.68
N TRP A 3 -1.13 -8.57 22.95
CA TRP A 3 -0.77 -7.55 23.94
C TRP A 3 0.50 -6.78 23.56
N VAL A 4 1.53 -7.47 23.02
CA VAL A 4 2.79 -6.87 22.57
C VAL A 4 2.52 -5.96 21.38
N LEU A 5 1.77 -6.46 20.40
CA LEU A 5 1.45 -5.71 19.19
C LEU A 5 0.61 -4.46 19.51
N GLY A 6 -0.36 -4.57 20.41
CA GLY A 6 -1.15 -3.44 20.89
C GLY A 6 -0.31 -2.42 21.68
N TRP A 7 0.64 -2.88 22.50
CA TRP A 7 1.58 -2.00 23.20
C TRP A 7 2.50 -1.25 22.21
N LEU A 8 3.04 -1.95 21.21
CA LEU A 8 3.87 -1.37 20.16
C LEU A 8 3.11 -0.33 19.34
N ALA A 9 1.85 -0.61 18.96
CA ALA A 9 1.02 0.29 18.16
C ALA A 9 0.83 1.67 18.82
N ARG A 10 0.84 1.74 20.15
CA ARG A 10 0.71 3.00 20.91
C ARG A 10 2.02 3.76 21.11
N ARG A 11 3.16 3.22 20.65
CA ARG A 11 4.46 3.90 20.75
C ARG A 11 4.62 4.97 19.68
N SER A 12 5.47 5.96 19.96
CA SER A 12 5.78 7.04 19.01
C SER A 12 6.34 6.50 17.69
N LEU A 13 6.10 7.23 16.60
CA LEU A 13 6.61 6.87 15.28
C LEU A 13 8.15 6.72 15.28
N ARG A 14 8.86 7.56 16.04
CA ARG A 14 10.32 7.46 16.23
C ARG A 14 10.75 6.13 16.84
N SER A 15 10.02 5.66 17.86
CA SER A 15 10.30 4.37 18.50
C SER A 15 10.04 3.20 17.56
N LEU A 16 8.93 3.27 16.81
CA LEU A 16 8.61 2.26 15.80
C LEU A 16 9.64 2.26 14.67
N HIS A 17 10.10 3.42 14.23
CA HIS A 17 11.15 3.53 13.21
C HIS A 17 12.48 2.96 13.65
N ALA A 18 12.88 3.19 14.91
CA ALA A 18 14.09 2.60 15.46
C ALA A 18 13.99 1.07 15.50
N LEU A 19 12.86 0.53 15.99
CA LEU A 19 12.59 -0.90 16.01
C LEU A 19 12.55 -1.48 14.58
N GLY A 20 11.83 -0.82 13.67
CA GLY A 20 11.69 -1.23 12.28
C GLY A 20 13.03 -1.24 11.57
N ALA A 21 13.86 -0.21 11.74
CA ALA A 21 15.21 -0.17 11.19
C ALA A 21 16.06 -1.35 11.69
N LEU A 22 16.02 -1.64 13.00
CA LEU A 22 16.71 -2.80 13.58
C LEU A 22 16.21 -4.11 12.97
N LEU A 23 14.89 -4.32 12.92
CA LEU A 23 14.28 -5.53 12.36
C LEU A 23 14.60 -5.70 10.87
N GLY A 24 14.59 -4.61 10.09
CA GLY A 24 14.97 -4.62 8.68
C GLY A 24 16.41 -5.11 8.49
N TRP A 25 17.35 -4.60 9.30
CA TRP A 25 18.74 -5.07 9.29
C TRP A 25 18.89 -6.51 9.75
N LEU A 26 18.17 -6.94 10.79
CA LEU A 26 18.16 -8.33 11.24
C LEU A 26 17.68 -9.27 10.13
N VAL A 27 16.57 -8.96 9.46
CA VAL A 27 16.08 -9.75 8.32
C VAL A 27 17.10 -9.80 7.20
N TRP A 28 17.75 -8.66 6.89
CA TRP A 28 18.78 -8.61 5.86
C TRP A 28 20.02 -9.45 6.19
N LEU A 29 20.46 -9.44 7.45
CA LEU A 29 21.60 -10.23 7.93
C LEU A 29 21.28 -11.73 7.93
N LEU A 30 20.09 -12.10 8.41
CA LEU A 30 19.67 -13.48 8.61
C LEU A 30 19.12 -14.16 7.34
N SER A 31 18.78 -13.40 6.29
CA SER A 31 18.21 -13.93 5.05
C SER A 31 19.11 -13.65 3.83
N PRO A 32 20.02 -14.59 3.48
CA PRO A 32 20.86 -14.46 2.29
C PRO A 32 20.06 -14.29 0.98
N SER A 33 18.90 -14.95 0.86
CA SER A 33 18.05 -14.87 -0.33
C SER A 33 17.37 -13.50 -0.46
N TYR A 34 16.92 -12.90 0.63
CA TYR A 34 16.38 -11.53 0.64
C TYR A 34 17.47 -10.52 0.25
N ARG A 35 18.64 -10.61 0.89
CA ARG A 35 19.79 -9.75 0.60
C ARG A 35 20.22 -9.78 -0.86
N ARG A 36 20.30 -10.97 -1.48
CA ARG A 36 20.61 -11.11 -2.92
C ARG A 36 19.56 -10.47 -3.81
N ARG A 37 18.27 -10.67 -3.52
CA ARG A 37 17.16 -10.08 -4.29
C ARG A 37 17.15 -8.55 -4.18
N LEU A 38 17.31 -8.02 -2.97
CA LEU A 38 17.42 -6.58 -2.74
C LEU A 38 18.60 -5.99 -3.52
N HIS A 39 19.77 -6.65 -3.49
CA HIS A 39 20.94 -6.22 -4.24
C HIS A 39 20.68 -6.19 -5.75
N ALA A 40 20.13 -7.26 -6.32
CA ALA A 40 19.83 -7.36 -7.74
C ALA A 40 18.81 -6.29 -8.20
N ASN A 41 17.71 -6.14 -7.47
CA ASN A 41 16.67 -5.16 -7.79
C ASN A 41 17.20 -3.72 -7.68
N ALA A 42 17.95 -3.40 -6.61
CA ALA A 42 18.54 -2.08 -6.42
C ALA A 42 19.59 -1.75 -7.48
N ALA A 43 20.41 -2.72 -7.88
CA ALA A 43 21.39 -2.54 -8.96
C ALA A 43 20.70 -2.29 -10.31
N GLN A 44 19.67 -3.07 -10.64
CA GLN A 44 18.89 -2.86 -11.86
C GLN A 44 18.20 -1.48 -11.87
N ALA A 45 17.70 -1.03 -10.72
CA ALA A 45 17.12 0.30 -10.58
C ALA A 45 18.15 1.45 -10.56
N GLY A 46 19.44 1.17 -10.69
CA GLY A 46 20.51 2.18 -10.68
C GLY A 46 20.78 2.80 -9.31
N LEU A 47 20.36 2.17 -8.22
CA LEU A 47 20.54 2.71 -6.87
C LEU A 47 21.97 2.54 -6.38
N THR A 48 22.51 3.63 -5.84
CA THR A 48 23.82 3.68 -5.19
C THR A 48 23.90 2.71 -4.00
N PRO A 49 25.11 2.29 -3.60
CA PRO A 49 25.29 1.49 -2.38
C PRO A 49 24.68 2.15 -1.13
N GLY A 50 24.78 3.48 -1.02
CA GLY A 50 24.19 4.23 0.09
C GLY A 50 22.66 4.18 0.12
N GLN A 51 22.01 4.40 -1.03
CA GLN A 51 20.54 4.28 -1.14
C GLN A 51 20.05 2.87 -0.80
N ARG A 52 20.77 1.85 -1.29
CA ARG A 52 20.45 0.44 -1.03
C ARG A 52 20.58 0.05 0.44
N ARG A 53 21.60 0.54 1.14
CA ARG A 53 21.72 0.30 2.59
C ARG A 53 20.58 0.99 3.36
N ARG A 54 20.22 2.21 2.97
CA ARG A 54 19.08 2.92 3.58
C ARG A 54 17.75 2.19 3.35
N SER A 55 17.52 1.63 2.17
CA SER A 55 16.26 0.93 1.86
C SER A 55 16.01 -0.30 2.76
N VAL A 56 17.05 -0.92 3.31
CA VAL A 56 16.91 -2.01 4.29
C VAL A 56 16.19 -1.53 5.54
N ALA A 57 16.62 -0.38 6.08
CA ALA A 57 15.98 0.21 7.25
C ALA A 57 14.56 0.68 6.92
N GLU A 58 14.35 1.36 5.79
CA GLU A 58 13.03 1.84 5.37
C GLU A 58 12.00 0.72 5.19
N ALA A 59 12.40 -0.44 4.64
CA ALA A 59 11.53 -1.60 4.52
C ALA A 59 11.06 -2.13 5.89
N GLY A 60 11.95 -2.10 6.88
CA GLY A 60 11.60 -2.47 8.25
C GLY A 60 10.70 -1.45 8.95
N LYS A 61 10.95 -0.15 8.74
CA LYS A 61 10.08 0.94 9.23
C LYS A 61 8.66 0.78 8.72
N MET A 62 8.50 0.57 7.40
CA MET A 62 7.21 0.29 6.76
C MET A 62 6.44 -0.83 7.47
N GLY A 63 7.11 -1.93 7.82
CA GLY A 63 6.48 -3.04 8.54
C GLY A 63 5.95 -2.63 9.92
N THR A 64 6.72 -1.84 10.67
CA THR A 64 6.32 -1.37 12.01
C THR A 64 5.29 -0.23 12.00
N GLU A 65 5.28 0.61 10.97
CA GLU A 65 4.24 1.63 10.77
C GLU A 65 2.86 0.99 10.57
N GLY A 66 2.81 -0.14 9.86
CA GLY A 66 1.61 -0.93 9.69
C GLY A 66 0.95 -1.33 11.01
N LEU A 67 1.73 -1.61 12.07
CA LEU A 67 1.17 -1.92 13.39
C LEU A 67 0.34 -0.76 13.96
N ARG A 68 0.85 0.47 13.84
CA ARG A 68 0.18 1.67 14.33
C ARG A 68 -1.07 1.99 13.51
N LEU A 69 -1.01 1.82 12.20
CA LEU A 69 -2.14 2.05 11.29
C LEU A 69 -3.23 0.98 11.41
N TRP A 70 -2.85 -0.28 11.59
CA TRP A 70 -3.78 -1.42 11.56
C TRP A 70 -4.45 -1.70 12.91
N LEU A 71 -3.76 -1.41 14.02
CA LEU A 71 -4.23 -1.74 15.36
C LEU A 71 -4.92 -0.56 16.09
N ARG A 72 -4.96 0.64 15.49
CA ARG A 72 -5.78 1.73 16.01
C ARG A 72 -7.27 1.37 15.95
N PRO A 73 -8.10 1.82 16.91
CA PRO A 73 -9.55 1.65 16.87
C PRO A 73 -10.15 2.06 15.50
N PRO A 74 -11.18 1.36 14.98
CA PRO A 74 -11.76 1.62 13.65
C PRO A 74 -12.17 3.08 13.40
N ASP A 75 -12.71 3.73 14.43
CA ASP A 75 -13.27 5.09 14.37
C ASP A 75 -12.25 6.19 14.73
N ASP A 76 -11.07 5.81 15.22
CA ASP A 76 -10.01 6.77 15.55
C ASP A 76 -9.31 7.26 14.28
N PRO A 77 -9.13 8.59 14.09
CA PRO A 77 -8.41 9.14 12.94
C PRO A 77 -6.90 8.87 13.02
N ILE A 78 -6.18 9.14 11.94
CA ILE A 78 -4.73 8.94 11.93
C ILE A 78 -4.13 9.98 12.87
N ALA A 79 -3.49 9.53 13.94
CA ALA A 79 -2.98 10.42 14.97
C ALA A 79 -1.76 11.24 14.51
N ASP A 80 -1.02 10.74 13.52
CA ASP A 80 0.19 11.39 13.01
C ASP A 80 -0.19 12.46 11.97
N PRO A 81 0.42 13.66 12.01
CA PRO A 81 0.16 14.70 11.02
C PRO A 81 0.47 14.23 9.60
N ILE A 82 -0.44 14.54 8.67
CA ILE A 82 -0.31 14.16 7.25
C ILE A 82 -0.21 15.42 6.41
N GLU A 83 0.92 15.56 5.72
CA GLU A 83 1.10 16.57 4.68
C GLU A 83 0.82 15.96 3.31
N TRP A 84 0.01 16.66 2.51
CA TRP A 84 -0.36 16.24 1.16
C TRP A 84 0.28 17.18 0.13
N HIS A 85 1.30 16.69 -0.56
CA HIS A 85 1.86 17.39 -1.71
C HIS A 85 0.97 17.14 -2.93
N GLY A 86 0.47 18.22 -3.55
CA GLY A 86 -0.40 18.11 -4.73
C GLY A 86 -1.87 17.77 -4.42
N ALA A 87 -2.37 18.08 -3.21
CA ALA A 87 -3.76 17.82 -2.84
C ALA A 87 -4.80 18.37 -3.82
N HIS A 88 -4.53 19.52 -4.44
CA HIS A 88 -5.39 20.15 -5.45
C HIS A 88 -5.65 19.22 -6.66
N LEU A 89 -4.69 18.35 -7.02
CA LEU A 89 -4.87 17.38 -8.11
C LEU A 89 -5.98 16.37 -7.79
N ILE A 90 -6.11 15.99 -6.52
CA ILE A 90 -7.20 15.13 -6.05
C ILE A 90 -8.51 15.92 -6.07
N ASP A 91 -8.53 17.14 -5.52
CA ASP A 91 -9.72 17.99 -5.50
C ASP A 91 -10.28 18.23 -6.92
N ASP A 92 -9.41 18.52 -7.88
CA ASP A 92 -9.77 18.75 -9.28
C ASP A 92 -10.29 17.47 -9.95
N ALA A 93 -9.65 16.32 -9.71
CA ALA A 93 -10.10 15.04 -10.23
C ALA A 93 -11.48 14.64 -9.68
N LEU A 94 -11.72 14.84 -8.37
CA LEU A 94 -13.02 14.55 -7.75
C LEU A 94 -14.11 15.49 -8.27
N ARG A 95 -13.80 16.78 -8.48
CA ARG A 95 -14.73 17.77 -9.04
C ARG A 95 -15.11 17.46 -10.48
N ALA A 96 -14.18 16.94 -11.28
CA ALA A 96 -14.45 16.51 -12.64
C ALA A 96 -15.44 15.35 -12.72
N GLY A 97 -15.66 14.60 -11.63
CA GLY A 97 -16.72 13.59 -11.53
C GLY A 97 -16.52 12.32 -12.37
N ARG A 98 -15.35 12.16 -13.01
CA ARG A 98 -15.03 11.01 -13.89
C ARG A 98 -14.49 9.78 -13.14
N GLY A 99 -14.39 9.87 -11.81
CA GLY A 99 -13.74 8.89 -10.97
C GLY A 99 -12.24 9.18 -10.82
N LEU A 100 -11.66 8.67 -9.74
CA LEU A 100 -10.25 8.86 -9.42
C LEU A 100 -9.56 7.50 -9.27
N LEU A 101 -8.54 7.25 -10.08
CA LEU A 101 -7.68 6.07 -9.92
C LEU A 101 -6.39 6.47 -9.19
N LEU A 102 -6.24 6.00 -7.96
CA LEU A 102 -5.04 6.18 -7.14
C LEU A 102 -4.12 4.97 -7.31
N LEU A 103 -2.95 5.21 -7.90
CA LEU A 103 -1.91 4.19 -8.08
C LEU A 103 -0.82 4.37 -7.03
N THR A 104 -0.68 3.40 -6.13
CA THR A 104 0.30 3.43 -5.05
C THR A 104 1.25 2.24 -5.19
N PRO A 105 2.53 2.41 -5.57
CA PRO A 105 3.46 1.28 -5.53
C PRO A 105 3.66 0.79 -4.09
N HIS A 106 4.21 -0.42 -3.90
CA HIS A 106 4.61 -0.94 -2.59
C HIS A 106 5.85 -0.20 -2.07
N LEU A 107 5.70 1.09 -1.78
CA LEU A 107 6.75 2.02 -1.40
C LEU A 107 6.33 2.83 -0.17
N GLY A 108 7.22 2.87 0.82
CA GLY A 108 6.94 3.55 2.09
C GLY A 108 5.70 2.97 2.79
N SER A 109 5.05 3.79 3.61
CA SER A 109 3.81 3.43 4.32
C SER A 109 2.59 3.41 3.38
N PHE A 110 2.59 2.57 2.35
CA PHE A 110 1.55 2.60 1.31
C PHE A 110 0.12 2.39 1.87
N GLU A 111 -0.02 1.64 2.97
CA GLU A 111 -1.28 1.42 3.68
C GLU A 111 -1.89 2.74 4.23
N LEU A 112 -1.05 3.74 4.51
CA LEU A 112 -1.49 5.08 4.91
C LEU A 112 -2.34 5.74 3.83
N SER A 113 -1.98 5.54 2.55
CA SER A 113 -2.53 6.33 1.43
C SER A 113 -4.04 6.19 1.30
N ALA A 114 -4.55 4.95 1.35
CA ALA A 114 -5.98 4.69 1.21
C ALA A 114 -6.78 5.15 2.43
N GLN A 115 -6.24 4.95 3.64
CA GLN A 115 -6.90 5.38 4.88
C GLN A 115 -6.92 6.90 5.01
N ALA A 116 -5.80 7.56 4.72
CA ALA A 116 -5.69 9.01 4.75
C ALA A 116 -6.57 9.67 3.68
N TYR A 117 -6.69 9.05 2.50
CA TYR A 117 -7.65 9.49 1.49
C TYR A 117 -9.10 9.38 2.03
N ALA A 118 -9.45 8.23 2.62
CA ALA A 118 -10.80 7.99 3.14
C ALA A 118 -11.17 8.98 4.25
N GLU A 119 -10.25 9.30 5.16
CA GLU A 119 -10.47 10.29 6.22
C GLU A 119 -10.68 11.71 5.67
N ARG A 120 -9.92 12.11 4.64
CA ARG A 120 -9.97 13.48 4.11
C ARG A 120 -11.07 13.71 3.07
N TRP A 121 -11.22 12.82 2.10
CA TRP A 121 -12.15 12.96 0.97
C TRP A 121 -13.28 11.94 0.97
N GLY A 122 -13.22 10.89 1.80
CA GLY A 122 -14.17 9.78 1.77
C GLY A 122 -15.62 10.17 2.03
N ARG A 123 -15.87 11.26 2.78
CA ARG A 123 -17.22 11.82 2.95
C ARG A 123 -17.80 12.37 1.65
N LEU A 124 -16.95 12.88 0.75
CA LEU A 124 -17.36 13.36 -0.56
C LEU A 124 -17.41 12.22 -1.58
N LYS A 125 -16.32 11.45 -1.67
CA LYS A 125 -16.13 10.38 -2.64
C LYS A 125 -15.40 9.21 -1.96
N PRO A 126 -16.11 8.13 -1.60
CA PRO A 126 -15.48 6.96 -0.97
C PRO A 126 -14.46 6.30 -1.89
N ILE A 127 -13.59 5.47 -1.31
CA ILE A 127 -12.56 4.73 -2.04
C ILE A 127 -12.81 3.22 -1.97
N THR A 128 -12.63 2.54 -3.10
CA THR A 128 -12.59 1.07 -3.17
C THR A 128 -11.18 0.59 -3.48
N VAL A 129 -10.59 -0.27 -2.64
CA VAL A 129 -9.23 -0.81 -2.86
C VAL A 129 -9.24 -2.28 -3.22
N LEU A 130 -8.38 -2.68 -4.16
CA LEU A 130 -8.20 -4.10 -4.49
C LEU A 130 -7.56 -4.84 -3.31
N TYR A 131 -8.14 -5.96 -2.90
CA TYR A 131 -7.71 -6.74 -1.76
C TYR A 131 -7.69 -8.24 -2.08
N ARG A 132 -6.58 -8.88 -1.70
CA ARG A 132 -6.45 -10.34 -1.66
C ARG A 132 -6.20 -10.76 -0.22
N PRO A 133 -7.09 -11.55 0.40
CA PRO A 133 -6.93 -11.99 1.78
C PRO A 133 -5.61 -12.73 2.03
N ALA A 134 -5.00 -12.49 3.19
CA ALA A 134 -3.88 -13.32 3.63
C ALA A 134 -4.28 -14.80 3.75
N ARG A 135 -3.31 -15.68 3.51
CA ARG A 135 -3.47 -17.13 3.72
C ARG A 135 -3.59 -17.47 5.21
N HIS A 136 -2.82 -16.78 6.06
CA HIS A 136 -2.83 -17.01 7.50
C HIS A 136 -4.07 -16.35 8.15
N PRO A 137 -4.93 -17.10 8.89
CA PRO A 137 -6.18 -16.57 9.43
C PRO A 137 -6.02 -15.33 10.32
N ALA A 138 -5.04 -15.33 11.23
CA ALA A 138 -4.80 -14.20 12.12
C ALA A 138 -4.38 -12.92 11.36
N LEU A 139 -3.58 -13.07 10.30
CA LEU A 139 -3.17 -11.93 9.47
C LEU A 139 -4.33 -11.43 8.61
N ARG A 140 -5.19 -12.33 8.13
CA ARG A 140 -6.42 -11.98 7.41
C ARG A 140 -7.34 -11.14 8.29
N ALA A 141 -7.63 -11.62 9.50
CA ALA A 141 -8.48 -10.90 10.44
C ALA A 141 -7.92 -9.50 10.77
N LEU A 142 -6.60 -9.40 10.95
CA LEU A 142 -5.92 -8.12 11.15
C LEU A 142 -6.06 -7.18 9.93
N GLN A 143 -5.86 -7.69 8.72
CA GLN A 143 -5.98 -6.91 7.49
C GLN A 143 -7.42 -6.44 7.22
N GLU A 144 -8.41 -7.28 7.51
CA GLU A 144 -9.83 -6.96 7.39
C GLU A 144 -10.21 -5.87 8.39
N ARG A 145 -9.81 -6.02 9.66
CA ARG A 145 -10.00 -4.98 10.68
C ARG A 145 -9.34 -3.66 10.31
N ALA A 146 -8.12 -3.71 9.77
CA ALA A 146 -7.39 -2.51 9.35
C ALA A 146 -8.10 -1.75 8.23
N ARG A 147 -8.78 -2.49 7.33
CA ARG A 147 -9.48 -1.96 6.14
C ARG A 147 -10.95 -1.62 6.41
N ALA A 148 -11.54 -2.11 7.49
CA ALA A 148 -12.87 -1.74 7.95
C ALA A 148 -12.86 -0.29 8.49
N ARG A 149 -12.74 0.67 7.59
CA ARG A 149 -12.71 2.11 7.86
C ARG A 149 -13.89 2.79 7.17
N PRO A 150 -14.45 3.86 7.76
CA PRO A 150 -15.44 4.68 7.08
C PRO A 150 -14.94 5.11 5.70
N ALA A 151 -15.82 5.01 4.69
CA ALA A 151 -15.53 5.37 3.29
C ALA A 151 -14.38 4.60 2.61
N LEU A 152 -13.93 3.47 3.17
CA LEU A 152 -12.97 2.55 2.57
C LEU A 152 -13.60 1.17 2.36
N ALA A 153 -13.93 0.85 1.11
CA ALA A 153 -14.41 -0.47 0.70
C ALA A 153 -13.27 -1.31 0.13
N THR A 154 -13.42 -2.63 0.18
CA THR A 154 -12.52 -3.58 -0.48
C THR A 154 -13.20 -4.26 -1.66
N ALA A 155 -12.42 -4.53 -2.71
CA ALA A 155 -12.83 -5.32 -3.87
C ALA A 155 -11.95 -6.58 -3.96
N PRO A 156 -12.51 -7.78 -4.17
CA PRO A 156 -11.73 -9.00 -4.29
C PRO A 156 -10.81 -8.97 -5.52
N ALA A 157 -9.68 -9.66 -5.44
CA ALA A 157 -8.73 -9.76 -6.55
C ALA A 157 -9.18 -10.76 -7.66
N ASP A 158 -10.39 -10.57 -8.18
CA ASP A 158 -11.03 -11.35 -9.24
C ASP A 158 -11.86 -10.46 -10.20
N LEU A 159 -12.54 -11.08 -11.18
CA LEU A 159 -13.38 -10.36 -12.15
C LEU A 159 -14.58 -9.63 -11.49
N GLY A 160 -15.09 -10.15 -10.38
CA GLY A 160 -16.14 -9.50 -9.60
C GLY A 160 -15.66 -8.19 -9.00
N GLY A 161 -14.46 -8.20 -8.40
CA GLY A 161 -13.84 -6.99 -7.85
C GLY A 161 -13.47 -5.97 -8.92
N VAL A 162 -13.00 -6.39 -10.10
CA VAL A 162 -12.78 -5.48 -11.25
C VAL A 162 -14.08 -4.78 -11.65
N ARG A 163 -15.20 -5.52 -11.72
CA ARG A 163 -16.52 -4.92 -12.00
C ARG A 163 -16.95 -3.96 -10.90
N GLN A 164 -16.69 -4.26 -9.63
CA GLN A 164 -16.97 -3.37 -8.50
C GLN A 164 -16.19 -2.06 -8.62
N MET A 165 -14.89 -2.13 -8.93
CA MET A 165 -14.04 -0.95 -9.13
C MET A 165 -14.52 -0.08 -10.31
N LEU A 166 -14.86 -0.70 -11.45
CA LEU A 166 -15.44 0.02 -12.59
C LEU A 166 -16.75 0.75 -12.23
N ARG A 167 -17.62 0.12 -11.43
CA ARG A 167 -18.85 0.76 -10.95
C ARG A 167 -18.54 1.94 -10.03
N ALA A 168 -17.55 1.83 -9.16
CA ALA A 168 -17.12 2.94 -8.29
C ALA A 168 -16.63 4.13 -9.14
N LEU A 169 -15.72 3.89 -10.09
CA LEU A 169 -15.24 4.95 -11.00
C LEU A 169 -16.38 5.63 -11.76
N ARG A 170 -17.36 4.86 -12.27
CA ARG A 170 -18.55 5.42 -12.95
C ARG A 170 -19.45 6.27 -12.06
N ARG A 171 -19.42 6.07 -10.74
CA ARG A 171 -20.11 6.94 -9.76
C ARG A 171 -19.28 8.18 -9.38
N GLY A 172 -18.13 8.37 -10.02
CA GLY A 172 -17.18 9.43 -9.71
C GLY A 172 -16.42 9.20 -8.41
N GLU A 173 -16.40 7.96 -7.90
CA GLU A 173 -15.71 7.57 -6.66
C GLU A 173 -14.22 7.27 -6.92
N ALA A 174 -13.46 7.08 -5.84
CA ALA A 174 -12.05 6.71 -5.94
C ALA A 174 -11.85 5.19 -5.94
N VAL A 175 -10.78 4.77 -6.60
CA VAL A 175 -10.30 3.40 -6.62
C VAL A 175 -8.81 3.40 -6.33
N GLY A 176 -8.38 2.58 -5.38
CA GLY A 176 -6.96 2.38 -5.06
C GLY A 176 -6.42 1.05 -5.59
N LEU A 177 -5.27 1.08 -6.24
CA LEU A 177 -4.60 -0.09 -6.80
C LEU A 177 -3.08 0.02 -6.62
N LEU A 178 -2.44 -1.10 -6.29
CA LEU A 178 -0.99 -1.24 -6.30
C LEU A 178 -0.57 -1.95 -7.60
N PRO A 179 0.06 -1.26 -8.56
CA PRO A 179 0.25 -1.77 -9.92
C PRO A 179 1.54 -2.60 -10.13
N ASP A 180 2.36 -2.74 -9.10
CA ASP A 180 3.75 -3.19 -9.17
C ASP A 180 3.94 -4.67 -8.73
N GLN A 181 2.85 -5.43 -8.60
CA GLN A 181 2.91 -6.87 -8.40
C GLN A 181 2.78 -7.65 -9.70
N VAL A 182 3.45 -8.80 -9.73
CA VAL A 182 3.32 -9.81 -10.78
C VAL A 182 1.89 -10.40 -10.72
N PRO A 183 1.07 -10.24 -11.77
CA PRO A 183 -0.27 -10.81 -11.80
C PRO A 183 -0.23 -12.34 -11.97
N PRO A 184 -1.36 -13.05 -11.79
CA PRO A 184 -1.45 -14.46 -12.14
C PRO A 184 -1.06 -14.74 -13.61
N HIS A 185 -0.66 -15.97 -13.89
CA HIS A 185 -0.32 -16.40 -15.24
C HIS A 185 -1.51 -16.18 -16.20
N GLY A 186 -1.23 -15.67 -17.41
CA GLY A 186 -2.24 -15.29 -18.40
C GLY A 186 -2.97 -13.96 -18.17
N GLN A 187 -2.73 -13.26 -17.05
CA GLN A 187 -3.38 -11.98 -16.71
C GLN A 187 -2.46 -10.76 -16.79
N GLY A 188 -1.21 -10.95 -17.19
CA GLY A 188 -0.21 -9.90 -17.32
C GLY A 188 0.20 -9.64 -18.76
N THR A 189 0.91 -8.54 -18.97
CA THR A 189 1.55 -8.19 -20.23
C THR A 189 3.03 -7.86 -19.97
N SER A 190 3.87 -8.06 -20.99
CA SER A 190 5.27 -7.65 -20.91
C SER A 190 5.37 -6.13 -21.05
N ALA A 191 5.98 -5.45 -20.08
CA ALA A 191 6.26 -4.01 -20.12
C ALA A 191 7.69 -3.72 -19.65
N PRO A 192 8.36 -2.69 -20.19
CA PRO A 192 9.71 -2.33 -19.75
C PRO A 192 9.68 -1.77 -18.32
N PHE A 193 10.56 -2.29 -17.46
CA PHE A 193 10.77 -1.80 -16.09
C PHE A 193 12.26 -1.83 -15.74
N PHE A 194 12.83 -0.64 -15.52
CA PHE A 194 14.27 -0.46 -15.31
C PHE A 194 15.14 -1.18 -16.37
N GLY A 195 14.83 -0.94 -17.64
CA GLY A 195 15.59 -1.47 -18.78
C GLY A 195 15.41 -2.95 -19.06
N ARG A 196 14.48 -3.66 -18.39
CA ARG A 196 14.19 -5.08 -18.65
C ARG A 196 12.70 -5.33 -18.84
N PRO A 197 12.30 -6.29 -19.68
CA PRO A 197 10.92 -6.74 -19.72
C PRO A 197 10.48 -7.31 -18.38
N ALA A 198 9.35 -6.85 -17.86
CA ALA A 198 8.71 -7.35 -16.66
C ALA A 198 7.27 -7.77 -16.97
N TYR A 199 6.82 -8.86 -16.34
CA TYR A 199 5.44 -9.30 -16.45
C TYR A 199 4.56 -8.48 -15.51
N SER A 200 3.79 -7.56 -16.09
CA SER A 200 3.12 -6.46 -15.39
C SER A 200 1.60 -6.57 -15.46
N MET A 201 0.92 -6.05 -14.44
CA MET A 201 -0.53 -6.02 -14.35
C MET A 201 -1.13 -4.89 -15.21
N PRO A 202 -1.96 -5.18 -16.24
CA PRO A 202 -2.53 -4.16 -17.11
C PRO A 202 -3.78 -3.48 -16.52
N LEU A 203 -4.22 -3.88 -15.31
CA LEU A 203 -5.49 -3.44 -14.73
C LEU A 203 -5.59 -1.91 -14.59
N ALA A 204 -4.51 -1.24 -14.19
CA ALA A 204 -4.50 0.22 -14.07
C ALA A 204 -4.88 0.91 -15.39
N ALA A 205 -4.25 0.49 -16.49
CA ALA A 205 -4.56 1.03 -17.82
C ALA A 205 -5.98 0.69 -18.26
N ARG A 206 -6.45 -0.54 -18.02
CA ARG A 206 -7.82 -0.97 -18.36
C ARG A 206 -8.92 -0.26 -17.57
N LEU A 207 -8.61 0.27 -16.38
CA LEU A 207 -9.55 1.06 -15.58
C LEU A 207 -9.59 2.53 -16.01
N ALA A 208 -8.52 3.03 -16.60
CA ALA A 208 -8.37 4.43 -17.01
C ALA A 208 -8.88 4.73 -18.44
N LEU A 209 -8.92 3.70 -19.29
CA LEU A 209 -9.40 3.74 -20.69
C LEU A 209 -10.84 3.26 -20.78
#